data_AF-A0A2S8U9Q7-F1
#
_entry.id   AF-A0A2S8U9Q7-F1
#
_cell.length_a   1.000
_cell.length_b   1.000
_cell.length_c   1.000
_cell.angle_alpha   90.00
_cell.angle_beta   90.00
_cell.angle_gamma   90.00
#
_symmetry.space_group_name_H-M   'P 1'
#
loop_
_entity.id
_entity.type
_entity.pdbx_description
1 polymer ?
#
loop_
_entity_poly.entity_id
_entity_poly.type
_entity_poly.pdbx_seq_one_letter_code
_entity_poly.pdbx_strand_id
1 'polypeptide(L)'
;MPQSELNQAYYNFAKTTISSAEKRKSPGTVTSSFNLERSLGTQKKLMYNKGSIGVIPQEIRNKLVGKEFKSFDEFRAEFWKTVADSSYANEFNRMNRMRMLEGKAPYTPGSEQYGAHKVYVLHHKQPIHQGGDVYNLDNLIIVSPKTHQTILDPAYHFGKKGL
;
A
#
# COMPACT_ATOMS: atom_id res chain seq x y z
N MET A 1 -35.24 10.00 -11.79
CA MET A 1 -34.28 9.76 -12.88
C MET A 1 -34.47 8.33 -13.36
N PRO A 2 -34.76 8.09 -14.64
CA PRO A 2 -34.88 6.76 -15.22
C PRO A 2 -33.59 5.94 -15.08
N GLN A 3 -33.70 4.60 -14.99
CA GLN A 3 -32.55 3.72 -14.85
C GLN A 3 -31.56 3.82 -16.02
N SER A 4 -32.04 4.12 -17.22
CA SER A 4 -31.21 4.37 -18.40
C SER A 4 -30.36 5.63 -18.28
N GLU A 5 -30.90 6.72 -17.74
CA GLU A 5 -30.14 7.94 -17.46
C GLU A 5 -29.09 7.71 -16.37
N LEU A 6 -29.42 6.95 -15.32
CA LEU A 6 -28.47 6.57 -14.27
C LEU A 6 -27.32 5.72 -14.84
N ASN A 7 -27.62 4.75 -15.71
CA ASN A 7 -26.61 3.92 -16.34
C ASN A 7 -25.71 4.73 -17.31
N GLN A 8 -26.29 5.67 -18.06
CA GLN A 8 -25.54 6.55 -18.95
C GLN A 8 -24.66 7.53 -18.17
N ALA A 9 -25.18 8.11 -17.08
CA ALA A 9 -24.41 8.96 -16.18
C ALA A 9 -23.26 8.20 -15.52
N TYR A 10 -23.51 6.97 -15.06
CA TYR A 10 -22.48 6.09 -14.52
C TYR A 10 -21.40 5.74 -15.56
N TYR A 11 -21.81 5.40 -16.79
CA TYR A 11 -20.89 5.08 -17.87
C TYR A 11 -20.02 6.29 -18.27
N ASN A 12 -20.62 7.49 -18.33
CA ASN A 12 -19.90 8.73 -18.61
C ASN A 12 -18.95 9.09 -17.46
N PHE A 13 -19.41 8.98 -16.21
CA PHE A 13 -18.59 9.17 -15.02
C PHE A 13 -17.38 8.23 -15.03
N ALA A 14 -17.60 6.92 -15.20
CA ALA A 14 -16.55 5.92 -15.27
C ALA A 14 -15.55 6.16 -16.42
N LYS A 15 -16.01 6.65 -17.58
CA LYS A 15 -15.14 7.06 -18.69
C LYS A 15 -14.30 8.29 -18.41
N THR A 16 -14.81 9.23 -17.61
CA THR A 16 -14.08 10.45 -17.22
C THR A 16 -13.19 10.26 -15.99
N THR A 17 -13.32 9.13 -15.29
CA THR A 17 -12.49 8.88 -14.10
C THR A 17 -11.13 8.36 -14.54
N ILE A 18 -10.06 9.10 -14.20
CA ILE A 18 -8.69 8.64 -14.38
C ILE A 18 -8.53 7.28 -13.69
N SER A 19 -8.05 6.28 -14.43
CA SER A 19 -7.90 4.92 -13.90
C SER A 19 -6.93 4.88 -12.71
N SER A 20 -7.03 3.85 -11.86
CA SER A 20 -6.06 3.66 -10.77
C SER A 20 -4.62 3.56 -11.29
N ALA A 21 -4.43 3.01 -12.50
CA ALA A 21 -3.13 2.91 -13.14
C ALA A 21 -2.57 4.28 -13.54
N GLU A 22 -3.40 5.15 -14.12
CA GLU A 22 -3.00 6.51 -14.48
C GLU A 22 -2.75 7.37 -13.24
N LYS A 23 -3.60 7.29 -12.21
CA LYS A 23 -3.36 7.98 -10.92
C LYS A 23 -2.06 7.53 -10.23
N ARG A 24 -1.65 6.27 -10.40
CA ARG A 24 -0.34 5.81 -9.91
C ARG A 24 0.84 6.31 -10.73
N LYS A 25 0.62 6.76 -11.95
CA LYS A 25 1.65 7.35 -12.84
C LYS A 25 1.69 8.87 -12.77
N SER A 26 0.75 9.51 -12.07
CA SER A 26 0.75 10.96 -11.86
C SER A 26 1.59 11.36 -10.65
N PRO A 27 2.23 12.54 -10.68
CA PRO A 27 2.95 13.07 -9.54
C PRO A 27 2.07 13.28 -8.31
N GLY A 28 2.69 13.31 -7.12
CA GLY A 28 2.00 13.70 -5.90
C GLY A 28 2.92 13.80 -4.69
N THR A 29 2.40 14.44 -3.64
CA THR A 29 3.08 14.65 -2.36
C THR A 29 2.63 13.60 -1.35
N VAL A 30 3.57 13.05 -0.58
CA VAL A 30 3.24 12.12 0.51
C VAL A 30 2.59 12.87 1.66
N THR A 31 1.44 12.37 2.10
CA THR A 31 0.65 12.94 3.20
C THR A 31 0.42 11.93 4.32
N SER A 32 0.08 12.43 5.50
CA SER A 32 -0.49 11.68 6.62
C SER A 32 -1.59 12.57 7.21
N SER A 33 -2.81 12.05 7.28
CA SER A 33 -3.99 12.76 7.76
C SER A 33 -4.21 12.58 9.26
N PHE A 34 -3.75 11.46 9.82
CA PHE A 34 -3.90 11.15 11.23
C PHE A 34 -2.60 11.42 12.00
N ASN A 35 -2.70 12.17 13.11
CA ASN A 35 -1.64 12.17 14.10
C ASN A 35 -1.71 10.85 14.89
N LEU A 36 -0.92 9.89 14.43
CA LEU A 36 -0.77 8.58 15.07
C LEU A 36 0.52 8.50 15.91
N GLU A 37 1.14 9.63 16.26
CA GLU A 37 2.44 9.67 16.92
C GLU A 37 2.47 8.87 18.21
N ARG A 38 1.40 8.93 19.02
CA ARG A 38 1.33 8.18 20.28
C ARG A 38 1.26 6.66 20.05
N SER A 39 0.51 6.19 19.05
CA SER A 39 0.35 4.76 18.77
C SER A 39 1.51 4.17 17.96
N LEU A 40 2.05 4.93 17.00
CA LEU A 40 3.11 4.47 16.10
C LEU A 40 4.50 4.85 16.60
N GLY A 41 4.63 5.83 17.51
CA GLY A 41 5.89 6.21 18.13
C GLY A 41 6.43 5.16 19.11
N THR A 42 5.55 4.33 19.67
CA THR A 42 5.94 3.19 20.52
C THR A 42 6.05 1.86 19.75
N GLN A 43 5.85 1.89 18.43
CA GLN A 43 5.91 0.72 17.58
C GLN A 43 7.31 0.11 17.63
N LYS A 44 7.40 -1.20 17.88
CA LYS A 44 8.67 -1.93 17.95
C LYS A 44 8.92 -2.86 16.76
N LYS A 45 7.90 -3.07 15.94
CA LYS A 45 7.94 -3.95 14.78
C LYS A 45 7.21 -3.32 13.61
N LEU A 46 7.74 -3.45 12.42
CA LEU A 46 7.12 -3.09 11.16
C LEU A 46 6.19 -4.21 10.71
N MET A 47 6.65 -5.47 10.77
CA MET A 47 5.89 -6.63 10.34
C MET A 47 5.19 -7.36 11.52
N TYR A 48 3.94 -7.74 11.29
CA TYR A 48 3.05 -8.44 12.21
C TYR A 48 2.54 -9.74 11.61
N ASN A 49 1.84 -10.52 12.44
CA ASN A 49 1.20 -11.78 12.05
C ASN A 49 2.13 -12.68 11.20
N LYS A 50 3.30 -13.00 11.76
CA LYS A 50 4.35 -13.82 11.13
C LYS A 50 4.86 -13.28 9.78
N GLY A 51 4.79 -11.97 9.55
CA GLY A 51 5.26 -11.34 8.32
C GLY A 51 4.20 -11.25 7.22
N SER A 52 2.92 -11.39 7.55
CA SER A 52 1.84 -11.29 6.56
C SER A 52 1.38 -9.85 6.33
N ILE A 53 1.44 -8.99 7.36
CA ILE A 53 0.97 -7.60 7.33
C ILE A 53 2.00 -6.70 7.99
N GLY A 54 2.23 -5.51 7.45
CA GLY A 54 3.07 -4.48 8.05
C GLY A 54 2.39 -3.12 8.12
N VAL A 55 2.56 -2.45 9.25
CA VAL A 55 2.05 -1.09 9.51
C VAL A 55 3.21 -0.13 9.40
N ILE A 56 3.06 0.92 8.59
CA ILE A 56 4.11 1.92 8.35
C ILE A 56 4.39 2.68 9.67
N PRO A 57 5.57 2.52 10.29
CA PRO A 57 5.88 3.15 11.58
C PRO A 57 6.11 4.66 11.48
N GLN A 58 6.01 5.37 12.61
CA GLN A 58 6.15 6.83 12.66
C GLN A 58 7.51 7.31 12.14
N GLU A 59 8.60 6.60 12.45
CA GLU A 59 9.95 6.90 11.97
C GLU A 59 10.00 7.01 10.43
N ILE A 60 9.36 6.06 9.74
CA ILE A 60 9.32 6.00 8.28
C ILE A 60 8.40 7.09 7.72
N ARG A 61 7.26 7.33 8.38
CA ARG A 61 6.32 8.41 8.00
C ARG A 61 7.02 9.77 8.02
N ASN A 62 7.73 10.08 9.11
CA ASN A 62 8.42 11.35 9.28
C ASN A 62 9.48 11.60 8.19
N LYS A 63 10.13 10.55 7.69
CA LYS A 63 11.12 10.65 6.60
C LYS A 63 10.50 10.84 5.21
N LEU A 64 9.19 10.60 5.04
CA LEU A 64 8.53 10.58 3.73
C LEU A 64 7.50 11.69 3.56
N VAL A 65 6.77 12.08 4.60
CA VAL A 65 5.75 13.14 4.52
C VAL A 65 6.35 14.43 3.96
N GLY A 66 5.65 15.05 3.02
CA GLY A 66 6.08 16.26 2.33
C GLY A 66 7.01 16.02 1.13
N LYS A 67 7.55 14.81 0.93
CA LYS A 67 8.28 14.47 -0.30
C LYS A 67 7.34 14.36 -1.49
N GLU A 68 7.79 14.82 -2.65
CA GLU A 68 7.10 14.69 -3.92
C GLU A 68 7.71 13.57 -4.77
N PHE A 69 6.86 12.83 -5.48
CA PHE A 69 7.27 11.78 -6.40
C PHE A 69 6.53 11.93 -7.73
N LYS A 70 7.16 11.52 -8.83
CA LYS A 70 6.52 11.57 -10.16
C LYS A 70 5.57 10.41 -10.40
N SER A 71 5.75 9.32 -9.64
CA SER A 71 4.88 8.14 -9.70
C SER A 71 4.90 7.36 -8.39
N PHE A 72 3.90 6.50 -8.21
CA PHE A 72 3.82 5.58 -7.07
C PHE A 72 4.98 4.57 -7.07
N ASP A 73 5.56 4.25 -8.24
CA ASP A 73 6.70 3.34 -8.31
C ASP A 73 7.99 4.00 -7.81
N GLU A 74 8.19 5.30 -8.07
CA GLU A 74 9.27 6.09 -7.45
C GLU A 74 9.10 6.17 -5.93
N PHE A 75 7.88 6.49 -5.47
CA PHE A 75 7.54 6.46 -4.05
C PHE A 75 7.81 5.09 -3.44
N ARG A 76 7.38 4.00 -4.08
CA ARG A 76 7.60 2.63 -3.59
C ARG A 76 9.09 2.31 -3.48
N ALA A 77 9.90 2.77 -4.42
CA ALA A 77 11.36 2.58 -4.36
C ALA A 77 11.97 3.32 -3.18
N GLU A 78 11.64 4.60 -3.01
CA GLU A 78 12.13 5.41 -1.88
C GLU A 78 11.61 4.91 -0.53
N PHE A 79 10.37 4.41 -0.48
CA PHE A 79 9.80 3.78 0.71
C PHE A 79 10.68 2.63 1.19
N TRP A 80 11.05 1.70 0.30
CA TRP A 80 11.90 0.57 0.71
C TRP A 80 13.31 1.00 1.11
N LYS A 81 13.90 1.98 0.44
CA LYS A 81 15.17 2.57 0.87
C LYS A 81 15.07 3.17 2.28
N THR A 82 13.98 3.87 2.54
CA THR A 82 13.70 4.47 3.86
C THR A 82 13.55 3.39 4.94
N VAL A 83 12.90 2.26 4.63
CA VAL A 83 12.84 1.11 5.54
C VAL A 83 14.25 0.55 5.81
N ALA A 84 15.09 0.41 4.78
CA ALA A 84 16.45 -0.10 4.94
C ALA A 84 17.36 0.81 5.78
N ASP A 85 17.10 2.12 5.77
CA ASP A 85 17.79 3.14 6.57
C ASP A 85 17.16 3.35 7.96
N SER A 86 16.15 2.54 8.33
CA SER A 86 15.45 2.67 9.62
C SER A 86 15.85 1.58 10.61
N SER A 87 15.46 1.78 11.87
CA SER A 87 15.60 0.76 12.93
C SER A 87 14.91 -0.57 12.59
N TYR A 88 13.91 -0.55 11.70
CA TYR A 88 13.12 -1.71 11.25
C TYR A 88 13.83 -2.58 10.21
N ALA A 89 14.96 -2.13 9.64
CA ALA A 89 15.73 -2.92 8.69
C ALA A 89 16.17 -4.28 9.27
N ASN A 90 16.35 -4.35 10.59
CA ASN A 90 16.79 -5.54 11.31
C ASN A 90 15.75 -6.69 11.30
N GLU A 91 14.49 -6.42 10.95
CA GLU A 91 13.48 -7.48 10.74
C GLU A 91 13.73 -8.27 9.45
N PHE A 92 14.55 -7.75 8.56
CA PHE A 92 14.83 -8.35 7.26
C PHE A 92 16.24 -8.95 7.23
N ASN A 93 16.38 -10.11 6.59
CA ASN A 93 17.70 -10.73 6.37
C ASN A 93 18.60 -9.85 5.46
N ARG A 94 19.89 -10.16 5.43
CA ARG A 94 20.89 -9.38 4.66
C ARG A 94 20.51 -9.19 3.19
N MET A 95 20.05 -10.25 2.53
CA MET A 95 19.65 -10.19 1.11
C MET A 95 18.49 -9.21 0.90
N ASN A 96 17.47 -9.28 1.75
CA ASN A 96 16.33 -8.37 1.70
C ASN A 96 16.73 -6.92 2.00
N ARG A 97 17.65 -6.68 2.94
CA ARG A 97 18.18 -5.34 3.20
C ARG A 97 18.89 -4.77 1.96
N MET A 98 19.73 -5.55 1.29
CA MET A 98 20.39 -5.10 0.04
C MET A 98 19.37 -4.76 -1.06
N ARG A 99 18.34 -5.60 -1.23
CA ARG A 99 17.25 -5.30 -2.18
C ARG A 99 16.54 -3.99 -1.85
N MET A 100 16.24 -3.75 -0.57
CA MET A 100 15.58 -2.53 -0.14
C MET A 100 16.45 -1.28 -0.37
N LEU A 101 17.77 -1.35 -0.16
CA LEU A 101 18.71 -0.28 -0.50
C LEU A 101 18.71 0.05 -2.01
N GLU A 102 18.44 -0.95 -2.87
CA GLU A 102 18.22 -0.75 -4.31
C GLU A 102 16.80 -0.25 -4.66
N GLY A 103 15.94 0.01 -3.67
CA GLY A 103 14.54 0.39 -3.86
C GLY A 103 13.61 -0.76 -4.27
N LYS A 104 14.06 -2.00 -4.13
CA LYS A 104 13.24 -3.18 -4.42
C LYS A 104 12.52 -3.65 -3.16
N ALA A 105 11.28 -4.11 -3.33
CA ALA A 105 10.56 -4.74 -2.23
C ALA A 105 11.32 -6.00 -1.75
N PRO A 106 11.39 -6.25 -0.42
CA PRO A 106 11.99 -7.44 0.12
C PRO A 106 11.11 -8.66 -0.16
N TYR A 107 11.72 -9.84 -0.22
CA TYR A 107 11.00 -11.10 -0.26
C TYR A 107 10.25 -11.35 1.05
N THR A 108 9.05 -11.90 0.92
CA THR A 108 8.25 -12.40 2.04
C THR A 108 8.77 -13.75 2.52
N PRO A 109 8.46 -14.15 3.77
CA PRO A 109 8.65 -15.53 4.23
C PRO A 109 8.04 -16.52 3.23
N GLY A 110 8.66 -17.69 3.05
CA GLY A 110 8.19 -18.67 2.07
C GLY A 110 6.72 -19.05 2.23
N SER A 111 6.23 -19.12 3.48
CA SER A 111 4.82 -19.41 3.81
C SER A 111 3.82 -18.32 3.41
N GLU A 112 4.32 -17.12 3.09
CA GLU A 112 3.56 -15.92 2.77
C GLU A 112 3.62 -15.55 1.27
N GLN A 113 4.33 -16.35 0.47
CA GLN A 113 4.38 -16.23 -0.99
C GLN A 113 3.11 -16.82 -1.63
N TYR A 114 2.79 -16.38 -2.85
CA TYR A 114 1.65 -16.90 -3.62
C TYR A 114 2.01 -17.02 -5.10
N GLY A 115 2.21 -18.25 -5.58
CA GLY A 115 2.63 -18.54 -6.95
C GLY A 115 3.93 -17.80 -7.31
N ALA A 116 3.88 -17.01 -8.39
CA ALA A 116 5.01 -16.20 -8.84
C ALA A 116 5.24 -14.93 -7.98
N HIS A 117 4.29 -14.54 -7.14
CA HIS A 117 4.38 -13.35 -6.30
C HIS A 117 5.09 -13.68 -4.98
N LYS A 118 6.28 -13.09 -4.80
CA LYS A 118 7.18 -13.43 -3.68
C LYS A 118 7.60 -12.26 -2.80
N VAL A 119 7.34 -11.03 -3.25
CA VAL A 119 7.77 -9.79 -2.56
C VAL A 119 6.58 -9.08 -1.94
N TYR A 120 6.83 -8.28 -0.91
CA TYR A 120 5.80 -7.47 -0.28
C TYR A 120 5.18 -6.45 -1.24
N VAL A 121 3.90 -6.16 -1.02
CA VAL A 121 3.11 -5.18 -1.78
C VAL A 121 2.71 -4.03 -0.85
N LEU A 122 2.79 -2.79 -1.35
CA LEU A 122 2.13 -1.65 -0.72
C LEU A 122 0.70 -1.60 -1.27
N HIS A 123 -0.27 -1.91 -0.41
CA HIS A 123 -1.67 -2.00 -0.76
C HIS A 123 -2.43 -0.75 -0.29
N HIS A 124 -3.29 -0.22 -1.16
CA HIS A 124 -4.21 0.87 -0.83
C HIS A 124 -5.46 0.32 -0.15
N LYS A 125 -5.67 0.66 1.13
CA LYS A 125 -6.82 0.20 1.93
C LYS A 125 -8.16 0.67 1.36
N GLN A 126 -8.25 1.96 1.04
CA GLN A 126 -9.30 2.52 0.19
C GLN A 126 -8.82 2.43 -1.27
N PRO A 127 -9.52 1.71 -2.16
CA PRO A 127 -9.12 1.60 -3.55
C PRO A 127 -9.06 2.97 -4.24
N ILE A 128 -8.04 3.17 -5.06
CA ILE A 128 -7.81 4.45 -5.76
C ILE A 128 -8.98 4.86 -6.68
N HIS A 129 -9.61 3.89 -7.33
CA HIS A 129 -10.79 4.13 -8.18
C HIS A 129 -12.04 4.49 -7.36
N GLN A 130 -12.05 4.22 -6.05
CA GLN A 130 -13.10 4.59 -5.10
C GLN A 130 -12.70 5.81 -4.26
N GLY A 131 -11.81 6.66 -4.78
CA GLY A 131 -11.39 7.90 -4.12
C GLY A 131 -10.26 7.76 -3.11
N GLY A 132 -9.61 6.59 -3.01
CA GLY A 132 -8.43 6.44 -2.16
C GLY A 132 -7.23 7.25 -2.67
N ASP A 133 -6.57 7.97 -1.76
CA ASP A 133 -5.36 8.72 -2.07
C ASP A 133 -4.18 7.82 -2.38
N VAL A 134 -3.41 8.18 -3.40
CA VAL A 134 -2.27 7.39 -3.91
C VAL A 134 -1.09 7.43 -2.94
N TYR A 135 -0.78 8.60 -2.38
CA TYR A 135 0.43 8.87 -1.59
C TYR A 135 0.15 9.11 -0.09
N ASN A 136 -1.09 8.90 0.35
CA ASN A 136 -1.43 9.02 1.77
C ASN A 136 -0.95 7.77 2.52
N LEU A 137 -0.03 7.93 3.46
CA LEU A 137 0.52 6.83 4.26
C LEU A 137 -0.54 6.19 5.17
N ASP A 138 -1.62 6.91 5.48
CA ASP A 138 -2.78 6.34 6.18
C ASP A 138 -3.65 5.50 5.28
N ASN A 139 -3.52 5.60 3.96
CA ASN A 139 -4.19 4.72 3.00
C ASN A 139 -3.34 3.49 2.64
N LEU A 140 -2.11 3.38 3.12
CA LEU A 140 -1.19 2.31 2.76
C LEU A 140 -1.02 1.28 3.87
N ILE A 141 -0.88 0.02 3.47
CA ILE A 141 -0.49 -1.09 4.33
C ILE A 141 0.45 -2.02 3.56
N ILE A 142 1.41 -2.62 4.26
CA ILE A 142 2.32 -3.61 3.66
C ILE A 142 1.64 -4.96 3.80
N VAL A 143 1.56 -5.73 2.71
CA VAL A 143 0.95 -7.07 2.75
C VAL A 143 1.80 -8.08 2.01
N SER A 144 1.77 -9.32 2.49
CA SER A 144 2.32 -10.44 1.76
C SER A 144 1.49 -10.78 0.53
N PRO A 145 2.09 -11.41 -0.50
CA PRO A 145 1.34 -11.91 -1.65
C PRO A 145 0.14 -12.78 -1.28
N LYS A 146 0.30 -13.69 -0.33
CA LYS A 146 -0.78 -14.56 0.14
C LYS A 146 -1.91 -13.77 0.79
N THR A 147 -1.57 -12.84 1.69
CA THR A 147 -2.54 -11.97 2.36
C THR A 147 -3.24 -11.03 1.38
N HIS A 148 -2.52 -10.54 0.38
CA HIS A 148 -3.09 -9.69 -0.66
C HIS A 148 -4.19 -10.41 -1.44
N GLN A 149 -4.06 -11.72 -1.70
CA GLN A 149 -5.15 -12.48 -2.32
C GLN A 149 -6.39 -12.54 -1.41
N THR A 150 -6.21 -12.76 -0.11
CA THR A 150 -7.32 -12.80 0.85
C THR A 150 -8.01 -11.44 0.96
N ILE A 151 -7.25 -10.35 1.01
CA ILE A 151 -7.81 -9.00 1.08
C ILE A 151 -8.56 -8.65 -0.21
N LEU A 152 -8.03 -9.05 -1.37
CA LEU A 152 -8.68 -8.83 -2.67
C LEU A 152 -9.89 -9.74 -2.94
N ASP A 153 -10.14 -10.76 -2.11
CA ASP A 153 -11.30 -11.63 -2.28
C ASP A 153 -12.58 -10.78 -2.20
N PRO A 154 -13.42 -10.75 -3.27
CA PRO A 154 -14.68 -10.00 -3.27
C PRO A 154 -15.59 -10.34 -2.08
N ALA A 155 -15.54 -11.57 -1.54
CA ALA A 155 -16.30 -11.95 -0.36
C ALA A 155 -15.88 -11.16 0.90
N TYR A 156 -14.63 -10.71 0.95
CA TYR A 156 -14.08 -9.86 2.01
C TYR A 156 -14.39 -8.36 1.79
N HIS A 157 -14.53 -7.92 0.53
CA HIS A 157 -14.85 -6.53 0.18
C HIS A 157 -16.35 -6.19 0.14
N PHE A 158 -17.21 -7.13 -0.26
CA PHE A 158 -18.65 -6.88 -0.45
C PHE A 158 -19.53 -7.44 0.65
N GLY A 159 -18.94 -8.16 1.62
CA GLY A 159 -19.65 -9.04 2.52
C GLY A 159 -20.32 -10.17 1.73
N LYS A 160 -20.42 -11.36 2.31
CA LYS A 160 -21.42 -12.31 1.82
C LYS A 160 -22.79 -11.63 1.97
N LYS A 161 -23.40 -11.15 0.88
CA LYS A 161 -24.86 -11.15 0.84
C LYS A 161 -25.28 -12.60 0.98
N GLY A 162 -26.01 -12.88 2.05
CA GLY A 162 -26.41 -14.22 2.44
C GLY A 162 -26.99 -15.03 1.29
N LEU A 163 -26.72 -16.33 1.34
CA LEU A 163 -27.70 -17.32 0.90
C LEU A 163 -28.90 -17.26 1.84
#